data_AF-A0A942UFF5-F1
#
_entry.id   AF-A0A942UFF5-F1
#
_cell.length_a   1.000
_cell.length_b   1.000
_cell.length_c   1.000
_cell.angle_alpha   90.00
_cell.angle_beta   90.00
_cell.angle_gamma   90.00
#
_symmetry.space_group_name_H-M   'P 1'
#
loop_
_entity.id
_entity.type
_entity.pdbx_description
1 polymer ?
#
loop_
_entity_poly.entity_id
_entity_poly.type
_entity_poly.pdbx_seq_one_letter_code
_entity_poly.pdbx_strand_id
1 'polypeptide(L)'
;MASTDKEKKRIQEIRNDEIRHFNKICAIYTLITNEQPQPHISEECPNHYLAGLQFAFEDEQKTVDFYLEISDEAKNPFIKELFRRAAADEQNHAVWFLSFLQKNQM
;
A
#
# COMPACT_ATOMS: atom_id res chain seq x y z
N MET A 1 -6.41 -15.88 11.23
CA MET A 1 -6.87 -14.55 11.70
C MET A 1 -5.73 -13.92 12.50
N ALA A 2 -5.57 -12.60 12.47
CA ALA A 2 -4.51 -11.93 13.24
C ALA A 2 -4.59 -12.29 14.73
N SER A 3 -3.44 -12.62 15.29
CA SER A 3 -3.28 -13.34 16.55
C SER A 3 -3.57 -12.44 17.75
N THR A 4 -3.42 -11.12 17.59
CA THR A 4 -3.64 -10.13 18.65
C THR A 4 -4.50 -8.95 18.20
N ASP A 5 -5.20 -8.32 19.14
CA ASP A 5 -6.01 -7.11 18.85
C ASP A 5 -5.16 -5.93 18.38
N LYS A 6 -3.87 -5.90 18.76
CA LYS A 6 -2.90 -4.90 18.27
C LYS A 6 -2.60 -5.07 16.78
N GLU A 7 -2.39 -6.31 16.33
CA GLU A 7 -2.17 -6.62 14.90
C GLU A 7 -3.40 -6.26 14.07
N LYS A 8 -4.59 -6.67 14.53
CA LYS A 8 -5.85 -6.32 13.86
C LYS A 8 -6.00 -4.80 13.70
N LYS A 9 -5.76 -4.06 14.79
CA LYS A 9 -5.85 -2.60 14.76
C LYS A 9 -4.85 -1.98 13.77
N ARG A 10 -3.60 -2.44 13.78
CA ARG A 10 -2.58 -1.94 12.86
C ARG A 10 -2.91 -2.26 11.40
N ILE A 11 -3.39 -3.47 11.10
CA ILE A 11 -3.82 -3.85 9.75
C ILE A 11 -5.02 -3.01 9.30
N GLN A 12 -5.93 -2.67 10.20
CA GLN A 12 -7.03 -1.74 9.90
C GLN A 12 -6.54 -0.30 9.66
N GLU A 13 -5.53 0.15 10.39
CA GLU A 13 -4.87 1.44 10.16
C GLU A 13 -4.24 1.46 8.75
N ILE A 14 -3.42 0.46 8.41
CA ILE A 14 -2.81 0.31 7.06
C ILE A 14 -3.89 0.31 5.97
N ARG A 15 -4.97 -0.48 6.12
CA ARG A 15 -6.08 -0.47 5.15
C ARG A 15 -6.70 0.92 4.96
N ASN A 16 -6.80 1.72 6.01
CA ASN A 16 -7.33 3.08 5.88
C ASN A 16 -6.34 4.02 5.19
N ASP A 17 -5.04 3.73 5.27
CA ASP A 17 -3.98 4.45 4.58
C ASP A 17 -4.08 4.15 3.07
N GLU A 18 -4.22 2.88 2.70
CA GLU A 18 -4.46 2.45 1.31
C GLU A 18 -5.67 3.12 0.67
N ILE A 19 -6.79 3.21 1.40
CA ILE A 19 -7.99 3.91 0.91
C ILE A 19 -7.70 5.39 0.63
N ARG A 20 -6.85 6.04 1.45
CA ARG A 20 -6.47 7.44 1.22
C ARG A 20 -5.55 7.57 0.03
N HIS A 21 -4.59 6.67 -0.18
CA HIS A 21 -3.75 6.67 -1.37
C HIS A 21 -4.59 6.45 -2.62
N PHE A 22 -5.46 5.45 -2.62
CA PHE A 22 -6.41 5.17 -3.70
C PHE A 22 -7.22 6.42 -4.10
N ASN A 23 -7.86 7.09 -3.14
CA ASN A 23 -8.67 8.28 -3.43
C ASN A 23 -7.83 9.42 -4.03
N LYS A 24 -6.60 9.61 -3.53
CA LYS A 24 -5.67 10.62 -4.07
C LYS A 24 -5.25 10.29 -5.51
N ILE A 25 -4.95 9.03 -5.79
CA ILE A 25 -4.56 8.56 -7.12
C ILE A 25 -5.73 8.70 -8.09
N CYS A 26 -6.95 8.34 -7.70
CA CYS A 26 -8.16 8.55 -8.51
C CYS A 26 -8.39 10.02 -8.85
N ALA A 27 -8.14 10.93 -7.88
CA ALA A 27 -8.24 12.36 -8.11
C ALA A 27 -7.18 12.86 -9.10
N ILE A 28 -5.93 12.38 -9.00
CA ILE A 28 -4.86 12.68 -9.96
C ILE A 28 -5.21 12.16 -11.36
N TYR A 29 -5.66 10.91 -11.47
CA TYR A 29 -6.07 10.33 -12.75
C TYR A 29 -7.14 11.18 -13.41
N THR A 30 -8.22 11.47 -12.68
CA THR A 30 -9.32 12.32 -13.18
C THR A 30 -8.82 13.69 -13.62
N LEU A 31 -7.92 14.32 -12.87
CA LEU A 31 -7.36 15.63 -13.20
C LEU A 31 -6.58 15.63 -14.52
N ILE A 32 -5.89 14.52 -14.83
CA ILE A 32 -5.02 14.42 -16.01
C ILE A 32 -5.80 13.94 -17.24
N THR A 33 -6.75 13.01 -17.06
CA THR A 33 -7.45 12.35 -18.17
C THR A 33 -8.85 12.93 -18.42
N ASN A 34 -9.42 13.67 -17.46
CA ASN A 34 -10.83 14.04 -17.40
C ASN A 34 -11.80 12.85 -17.36
N GLU A 35 -11.32 11.66 -17.02
CA GLU A 35 -12.13 10.44 -16.90
C GLU A 35 -12.03 9.84 -15.50
N GLN A 36 -13.12 9.21 -15.03
CA GLN A 36 -13.09 8.46 -13.78
C GLN A 36 -12.42 7.09 -14.00
N PRO A 37 -11.48 6.67 -13.15
CA PRO A 37 -10.87 5.35 -13.27
C PRO A 37 -11.89 4.25 -12.95
N GLN A 38 -11.78 3.11 -13.63
CA GLN A 38 -12.53 1.89 -13.33
C GLN A 38 -11.56 0.77 -12.92
N PRO A 39 -11.04 0.80 -11.68
CA PRO A 39 -10.14 -0.24 -11.20
C PRO A 39 -10.90 -1.56 -11.00
N HIS A 40 -10.24 -2.66 -11.30
CA HIS A 40 -10.75 -4.01 -11.09
C HIS A 40 -9.72 -4.78 -10.28
N ILE A 41 -10.18 -5.59 -9.33
CA ILE A 41 -9.29 -6.45 -8.54
C ILE A 41 -8.80 -7.57 -9.46
N SER A 42 -7.49 -7.59 -9.74
CA SER A 42 -6.86 -8.60 -10.60
C SER A 42 -6.17 -9.72 -9.83
N GLU A 43 -5.95 -9.54 -8.52
CA GLU A 43 -5.16 -10.45 -7.70
C GLU A 43 -5.99 -11.08 -6.58
N GLU A 44 -5.74 -12.36 -6.32
CA GLU A 44 -6.39 -13.08 -5.23
C GLU A 44 -5.65 -12.85 -3.92
N CYS A 45 -6.40 -12.48 -2.87
CA CYS A 45 -5.85 -12.36 -1.53
C CYS A 45 -5.73 -13.75 -0.88
N PRO A 46 -4.58 -14.12 -0.29
CA PRO A 46 -4.44 -15.40 0.38
C PRO A 46 -5.41 -15.58 1.56
N ASN A 47 -6.03 -16.76 1.67
CA ASN A 47 -7.01 -17.08 2.72
C ASN A 47 -6.39 -17.45 4.08
N HIS A 48 -5.06 -17.55 4.15
CA HIS A 48 -4.33 -17.90 5.37
C HIS A 48 -3.54 -16.71 5.89
N TYR A 49 -3.56 -16.50 7.21
CA TYR A 49 -2.98 -15.30 7.80
C TYR A 49 -1.49 -15.12 7.48
N LEU A 50 -0.67 -16.16 7.68
CA LEU A 50 0.77 -16.09 7.35
C LEU A 50 1.02 -15.84 5.86
N ALA A 51 0.25 -16.48 4.98
CA ALA A 51 0.36 -16.25 3.54
C ALA A 51 -0.05 -14.82 3.17
N GLY A 52 -1.09 -14.28 3.82
CA GLY A 52 -1.52 -12.89 3.64
C GLY A 52 -0.49 -11.88 4.14
N LEU A 53 0.19 -12.16 5.26
CA LEU A 53 1.28 -11.31 5.75
C LEU A 53 2.48 -11.31 4.80
N GLN A 54 2.86 -12.48 4.26
CA GLN A 54 3.95 -12.61 3.30
C GLN A 54 3.61 -11.88 2.00
N PHE A 55 2.40 -12.10 1.48
CA PHE A 55 1.89 -11.42 0.30
C PHE A 55 1.90 -9.91 0.48
N ALA A 56 1.32 -9.40 1.59
CA ALA A 56 1.30 -7.97 1.86
C ALA A 56 2.72 -7.39 1.99
N PHE A 57 3.64 -8.06 2.70
CA PHE A 57 5.02 -7.60 2.78
C PHE A 57 5.68 -7.43 1.40
N GLU A 58 5.54 -8.43 0.52
CA GLU A 58 6.12 -8.38 -0.83
C GLU A 58 5.45 -7.33 -1.72
N ASP A 59 4.13 -7.17 -1.60
CA ASP A 59 3.36 -6.19 -2.36
C ASP A 59 3.73 -4.75 -1.97
N GLU A 60 3.83 -4.49 -0.66
CA GLU A 60 4.24 -3.19 -0.12
C GLU A 60 5.67 -2.85 -0.57
N GLN A 61 6.60 -3.81 -0.54
CA GLN A 61 7.97 -3.59 -1.03
C GLN A 61 8.02 -3.23 -2.52
N LYS A 62 7.26 -3.93 -3.38
CA LYS A 62 7.18 -3.60 -4.81
C LYS A 62 6.54 -2.22 -5.03
N THR A 63 5.54 -1.89 -4.21
CA THR A 63 4.82 -0.61 -4.32
C THR A 63 5.70 0.57 -3.92
N VAL A 64 6.63 0.40 -2.97
CA VAL A 64 7.67 1.40 -2.67
C VAL A 64 8.44 1.76 -3.93
N ASP A 65 9.01 0.77 -4.62
CA ASP A 65 9.81 0.98 -5.83
C ASP A 65 8.96 1.66 -6.91
N PHE A 66 7.75 1.15 -7.14
CA PHE A 66 6.82 1.71 -8.13
C PHE A 66 6.46 3.19 -7.87
N TYR A 67 6.17 3.54 -6.63
CA TYR A 67 5.85 4.92 -6.27
C TYR A 67 7.06 5.85 -6.30
N LEU A 68 8.26 5.35 -6.01
CA LEU A 68 9.49 6.11 -6.18
C LEU A 68 9.78 6.40 -7.66
N GLU A 69 9.61 5.42 -8.54
CA GLU A 69 9.74 5.60 -9.99
C GLU A 69 8.79 6.70 -10.51
N ILE A 70 7.51 6.63 -10.14
CA ILE A 70 6.53 7.69 -10.51
C ILE A 70 6.96 9.05 -9.94
N SER A 71 7.42 9.10 -8.70
CA SER A 71 7.87 10.34 -8.08
C SER A 71 9.05 10.96 -8.82
N ASP A 72 9.98 10.14 -9.31
CA ASP A 72 11.16 10.60 -10.04
C ASP A 72 10.83 11.09 -11.45
N GLU A 73 9.86 10.45 -12.12
CA GLU A 73 9.41 10.85 -13.46
C GLU A 73 8.41 12.01 -13.46
N ALA A 74 7.69 12.22 -12.34
CA ALA A 74 6.66 13.25 -12.23
C ALA A 74 7.22 14.67 -12.37
N LYS A 75 6.77 15.38 -13.41
CA LYS A 75 7.09 16.80 -13.62
C LYS A 75 6.31 17.75 -12.72
N ASN A 76 5.10 17.35 -12.32
CA ASN A 76 4.27 18.14 -11.43
C ASN A 76 4.75 17.98 -9.98
N PRO A 77 5.17 19.05 -9.29
CA PRO A 77 5.69 18.96 -7.92
C PRO A 77 4.71 18.34 -6.91
N PHE A 78 3.41 18.56 -7.10
CA PHE A 78 2.37 17.97 -6.25
C PHE A 78 2.31 16.45 -6.42
N ILE A 79 2.33 15.96 -7.67
CA ILE A 79 2.32 14.52 -7.97
C ILE A 79 3.60 13.87 -7.43
N LYS A 80 4.75 14.50 -7.67
CA LYS A 80 6.05 14.05 -7.16
C LYS A 80 6.02 13.84 -5.64
N GLU A 81 5.61 14.86 -4.89
CA GLU A 81 5.58 14.79 -3.41
C GLU A 81 4.54 13.79 -2.89
N LEU A 82 3.40 13.67 -3.56
CA LEU A 82 2.36 12.72 -3.18
C LEU A 82 2.85 11.28 -3.26
N PHE A 83 3.45 10.89 -4.38
CA PHE A 83 3.99 9.53 -4.56
C PHE A 83 5.21 9.28 -3.67
N ARG A 84 6.06 10.29 -3.44
CA ARG A 84 7.18 10.18 -2.47
C ARG A 84 6.69 9.88 -1.05
N ARG A 85 5.58 10.50 -0.63
CA ARG A 85 4.98 10.23 0.69
C ARG A 85 4.29 8.88 0.73
N ALA A 86 3.57 8.49 -0.32
CA ALA A 86 2.96 7.17 -0.40
C ALA A 86 4.02 6.06 -0.33
N ALA A 87 5.14 6.19 -1.05
CA ALA A 87 6.26 5.26 -0.93
C ALA A 87 6.83 5.16 0.50
N ALA A 88 6.87 6.27 1.24
CA ALA A 88 7.29 6.25 2.63
C ALA A 88 6.28 5.56 3.56
N ASP A 89 4.98 5.69 3.28
CA ASP A 89 3.92 4.98 3.98
C ASP A 89 4.04 3.46 3.70
N GLU A 90 4.19 3.04 2.44
CA GLU A 90 4.33 1.63 2.05
C GLU A 90 5.58 0.99 2.65
N GLN A 91 6.68 1.75 2.73
CA GLN A 91 7.90 1.27 3.38
C GLN A 91 7.65 1.00 4.88
N ASN A 92 6.83 1.83 5.56
CA ASN A 92 6.43 1.59 6.94
C ASN A 92 5.46 0.41 7.05
N HIS A 93 4.55 0.24 6.09
CA HIS A 93 3.63 -0.90 6.04
C HIS A 93 4.40 -2.22 5.91
N ALA A 94 5.36 -2.30 4.98
CA ALA A 94 6.24 -3.44 4.82
C ALA A 94 6.98 -3.80 6.13
N VAL A 95 7.49 -2.80 6.86
CA VAL A 95 8.14 -3.03 8.17
C VAL A 95 7.16 -3.62 9.20
N TRP A 96 5.90 -3.18 9.22
CA TRP A 96 4.89 -3.76 10.09
C TRP A 96 4.57 -5.21 9.73
N PHE A 97 4.37 -5.51 8.44
CA PHE A 97 4.12 -6.88 7.98
C PHE A 97 5.30 -7.81 8.29
N LEU A 98 6.54 -7.34 8.09
CA LEU A 98 7.74 -8.08 8.48
C LEU A 98 7.77 -8.35 9.99
N SER A 99 7.43 -7.36 10.83
CA SER A 99 7.33 -7.55 12.29
C SER A 99 6.30 -8.62 12.66
N PHE A 100 5.16 -8.68 11.97
CA PHE A 100 4.14 -9.69 12.20
C PHE A 100 4.60 -11.07 11.74
N LEU A 101 5.28 -11.18 10.60
CA LEU A 101 5.87 -12.44 10.15
C LEU A 101 6.87 -13.00 11.17
N GLN A 102 7.81 -12.18 11.64
CA GLN A 102 8.80 -12.58 12.64
C GLN A 102 8.15 -13.08 13.94
N LYS A 103 7.07 -12.44 14.38
CA LYS A 103 6.34 -12.86 15.60
C LYS A 103 5.61 -14.18 15.47
N ASN A 104 5.18 -14.56 14.26
CA ASN A 104 4.42 -15.79 14.03
C ASN A 104 5.31 -16.95 13.54
N GLN A 105 6.62 -16.71 13.31
CA GLN A 105 7.63 -17.74 13.03
C GLN A 105 8.39 -18.21 14.29
N MET A 106 8.27 -17.47 15.41
CA MET A 106 8.72 -17.88 16.74
C MET A 106 7.62 -18.63 17.48
#